data_AF-B9VA27-F1
#
_entry.id   AF-B9VA27-F1
#
_cell.length_a   1.000
_cell.length_b   1.000
_cell.length_c   1.000
_cell.angle_alpha   90.00
_cell.angle_beta   90.00
_cell.angle_gamma   90.00
#
_symmetry.space_group_name_H-M   'P 1'
#
loop_
_entity.id
_entity.type
_entity.pdbx_description
1 polymer ?
#
loop_
_entity_poly.entity_id
_entity_poly.type
_entity_poly.pdbx_seq_one_letter_code
_entity_poly.pdbx_strand_id
1 'polypeptide(L)'
;FPRYQIGESILPSCRPIFELLGVWEKIEAHGFQPKGGAFFFWGEEEWEVRFSDMGDATNAWQVRRAEFDKILLDHARELGVEVLEETGVSEIEFAGGRPVAARWQDAKDEAAKGRITFDYVIDASGRNGVLAARQFNSRKFHDIFKNMAAWTYWKNAKPLPKGPEGAIGVASMPNGWSWPIP
;
A
#
# COMPACT_ATOMS: atom_id res chain seq x y z
N PHE A 1 -1.27 14.06 -3.50
CA PHE A 1 -1.25 13.54 -2.12
C PHE A 1 -1.77 14.62 -1.19
N PRO A 2 -2.56 14.25 -0.17
CA PRO A 2 -3.01 12.89 0.12
C PRO A 2 -3.95 12.36 -0.98
N ARG A 3 -4.05 11.02 -1.13
CA ARG A 3 -5.03 10.39 -2.03
C ARG A 3 -5.55 9.08 -1.42
N TYR A 4 -6.80 8.75 -1.70
CA TYR A 4 -7.39 7.49 -1.25
C TYR A 4 -6.65 6.27 -1.84
N GLN A 5 -6.51 5.21 -1.03
CA GLN A 5 -6.01 3.90 -1.45
C GLN A 5 -6.42 2.84 -0.42
N ILE A 6 -6.79 1.64 -0.88
CA ILE A 6 -7.05 0.49 0.00
C ILE A 6 -5.77 -0.25 0.36
N GLY A 7 -5.79 -0.98 1.49
CA GLY A 7 -4.66 -1.77 2.00
C GLY A 7 -4.05 -1.10 3.22
N GLU A 8 -4.74 -1.22 4.35
CA GLU A 8 -4.55 -0.39 5.55
C GLU A 8 -3.85 -1.15 6.70
N SER A 9 -3.70 -2.47 6.59
CA SER A 9 -3.13 -3.29 7.66
C SER A 9 -1.65 -3.55 7.45
N ILE A 10 -0.79 -2.85 8.21
CA ILE A 10 0.67 -2.99 8.16
C ILE A 10 1.11 -4.13 9.10
N LEU A 11 2.26 -4.75 8.80
CA LEU A 11 2.83 -5.85 9.58
C LEU A 11 4.12 -5.43 10.29
N PRO A 12 4.52 -6.11 11.38
CA PRO A 12 5.77 -5.81 12.10
C PRO A 12 7.01 -5.90 11.21
N SER A 13 6.97 -6.76 10.19
CA SER A 13 8.07 -6.95 9.23
C SER A 13 8.39 -5.69 8.40
N CYS A 14 7.52 -4.68 8.39
CA CYS A 14 7.79 -3.43 7.71
C CYS A 14 8.71 -2.48 8.52
N ARG A 15 8.80 -2.62 9.85
CA ARG A 15 9.63 -1.73 10.68
C ARG A 15 11.10 -1.67 10.25
N PRO A 16 11.81 -2.80 10.05
CA PRO A 16 13.21 -2.75 9.62
C PRO A 16 13.40 -1.99 8.30
N ILE A 17 12.39 -2.01 7.41
CA ILE A 17 12.40 -1.25 6.16
C ILE A 17 12.23 0.24 6.46
N PHE A 18 11.33 0.63 7.36
CA PHE A 18 11.13 2.03 7.73
C PHE A 18 12.31 2.63 8.51
N GLU A 19 12.97 1.83 9.35
CA GLU A 19 14.21 2.22 10.03
C GLU A 19 15.33 2.40 9.02
N LEU A 20 15.50 1.48 8.06
CA LEU A 20 16.46 1.60 6.97
C LEU A 20 16.22 2.85 6.12
N LEU A 21 14.95 3.17 5.86
CA LEU A 21 14.56 4.37 5.12
C LEU A 21 14.67 5.66 5.94
N GLY A 22 14.86 5.58 7.27
CA GLY A 22 14.92 6.76 8.14
C GLY A 22 13.55 7.42 8.43
N VAL A 23 12.44 6.75 8.13
CA VAL A 23 11.08 7.29 8.26
C VAL A 23 10.33 6.82 9.51
N TRP A 24 10.91 5.86 10.23
CA TRP A 24 10.31 5.22 11.39
C TRP A 24 9.69 6.20 12.40
N GLU A 25 10.49 7.14 12.90
CA GLU A 25 10.08 8.07 13.96
C GLU A 25 8.87 8.92 13.54
N LYS A 26 8.75 9.25 12.25
CA LYS A 26 7.60 10.01 11.73
C LYS A 26 6.33 9.18 11.69
N ILE A 27 6.44 7.90 11.33
CA ILE A 27 5.31 6.97 11.33
C ILE A 27 4.82 6.75 12.76
N GLU A 28 5.76 6.53 13.69
CA GLU A 28 5.46 6.35 15.11
C GLU A 28 4.80 7.61 15.71
N ALA A 29 5.36 8.80 15.43
CA ALA A 29 4.83 10.07 15.91
C ALA A 29 3.45 10.44 15.34
N HIS A 30 3.07 9.93 14.16
CA HIS A 30 1.72 10.15 13.61
C HIS A 30 0.63 9.50 14.45
N GLY A 31 0.96 8.45 15.21
CA GLY A 31 0.01 7.83 16.15
C GLY A 31 -1.10 7.04 15.46
N PHE A 32 -0.78 6.31 14.38
CA PHE A 32 -1.73 5.34 13.80
C PHE A 32 -2.19 4.32 14.83
N GLN A 33 -3.37 3.72 14.61
CA GLN A 33 -3.92 2.69 15.49
C GLN A 33 -2.95 1.51 15.61
N PRO A 34 -2.41 1.20 16.80
CA PRO A 34 -1.56 0.03 16.99
C PRO A 34 -2.32 -1.25 16.69
N LYS A 35 -1.62 -2.24 16.13
CA LYS A 35 -2.17 -3.54 15.74
C LYS A 35 -1.41 -4.65 16.47
N GLY A 36 -2.01 -5.23 17.49
CA GLY A 36 -1.42 -6.31 18.28
C GLY A 36 -1.41 -7.67 17.59
N GLY A 37 -2.08 -7.81 16.44
CA GLY A 37 -2.17 -9.09 15.74
C GLY A 37 -3.28 -9.20 14.70
N ALA A 38 -3.78 -10.42 14.53
CA ALA A 38 -4.93 -10.75 13.71
C ALA A 38 -5.82 -11.78 14.43
N PHE A 39 -7.12 -11.70 14.21
CA PHE A 39 -8.08 -12.68 14.72
C PHE A 39 -8.87 -13.27 13.56
N PHE A 40 -8.99 -14.60 13.54
CA PHE A 40 -9.61 -15.35 12.45
C PHE A 40 -10.85 -16.08 12.95
N PHE A 41 -11.94 -15.95 12.19
CA PHE A 41 -13.13 -16.79 12.26
C PHE A 41 -13.24 -17.50 10.91
N TRP A 42 -12.92 -18.79 10.83
CA TRP A 42 -12.86 -19.49 9.56
C TRP A 42 -13.61 -20.82 9.62
N GLY A 43 -14.78 -20.88 9.00
CA GLY A 43 -15.72 -21.97 9.19
C GLY A 43 -16.16 -22.04 10.66
N GLU A 44 -15.90 -23.18 11.29
CA GLU A 44 -16.18 -23.42 12.72
C GLU A 44 -14.96 -23.12 13.61
N GLU A 45 -13.81 -22.80 13.03
CA GLU A 45 -12.56 -22.58 13.74
C GLU A 45 -12.35 -21.10 14.09
N GLU A 46 -11.81 -20.87 15.29
CA GLU A 46 -11.36 -19.55 15.74
C GLU A 46 -9.91 -19.65 16.20
N TRP A 47 -9.08 -18.72 15.74
CA TRP A 47 -7.71 -18.58 16.26
C TRP A 47 -7.22 -17.15 16.17
N GLU A 48 -6.15 -16.88 16.90
CA GLU A 48 -5.50 -15.59 16.91
C GLU A 48 -4.02 -15.73 16.56
N VAL A 49 -3.49 -14.67 15.98
CA VAL A 49 -2.06 -14.48 15.78
C VAL A 49 -1.67 -13.26 16.59
N ARG A 50 -0.87 -13.47 17.63
CA ARG A 50 -0.33 -12.41 18.48
C ARG A 50 1.06 -12.03 18.03
N PHE A 51 1.30 -10.75 17.74
CA PHE A 51 2.64 -10.31 17.35
C PHE A 51 3.62 -10.30 18.53
N SER A 52 3.13 -10.24 19.77
CA SER A 52 3.95 -10.43 20.98
C SER A 52 4.66 -11.77 21.03
N ASP A 53 4.08 -12.79 20.41
CA ASP A 53 4.65 -14.14 20.41
C ASP A 53 5.76 -14.28 19.35
N MET A 54 5.88 -13.29 18.47
CA MET A 54 6.86 -13.21 17.37
C MET A 54 8.01 -12.23 17.68
N GLY A 55 8.05 -11.67 18.89
CA GLY A 55 9.02 -10.67 19.30
C GLY A 55 8.35 -9.32 19.58
N ASP A 56 8.84 -8.26 18.94
CA ASP A 56 8.38 -6.90 19.22
C ASP A 56 7.00 -6.61 18.58
N ALA A 57 5.99 -6.51 19.44
CA ALA A 57 4.59 -6.26 19.08
C ALA A 57 4.26 -4.79 18.80
N THR A 58 5.18 -3.85 19.01
CA THR A 58 4.87 -2.41 18.96
C THR A 58 4.92 -1.82 17.55
N ASN A 59 5.04 -2.66 16.53
CA ASN A 59 5.55 -2.24 15.22
C ASN A 59 4.60 -2.48 14.04
N ALA A 60 3.32 -2.67 14.34
CA ALA A 60 2.28 -2.81 13.34
C ALA A 60 1.17 -1.82 13.62
N TRP A 61 0.59 -1.29 12.54
CA TRP A 61 -0.52 -0.34 12.63
C TRP A 61 -1.61 -0.65 11.61
N GLN A 62 -2.80 -0.17 11.94
CA GLN A 62 -3.84 0.10 10.96
C GLN A 62 -3.70 1.57 10.53
N VAL A 63 -3.45 1.79 9.24
CA VAL A 63 -3.10 3.11 8.71
C VAL A 63 -4.18 3.66 7.78
N ARG A 64 -4.41 4.97 7.84
CA ARG A 64 -5.09 5.68 6.75
C ARG A 64 -4.10 5.88 5.62
N ARG A 65 -4.24 5.13 4.53
CA ARG A 65 -3.26 5.12 3.43
C ARG A 65 -2.98 6.47 2.81
N ALA A 66 -3.98 7.36 2.78
CA ALA A 66 -3.80 8.71 2.26
C ALA A 66 -2.78 9.53 3.06
N GLU A 67 -2.72 9.32 4.38
CA GLU A 67 -1.79 9.96 5.30
C GLU A 67 -0.46 9.21 5.32
N PHE A 68 -0.50 7.88 5.46
CA PHE A 68 0.68 7.03 5.51
C PHE A 68 1.56 7.18 4.26
N ASP A 69 0.98 7.08 3.06
CA ASP A 69 1.73 7.22 1.82
C ASP A 69 2.28 8.65 1.65
N LYS A 70 1.57 9.67 2.19
CA LYS A 70 2.05 11.06 2.18
C LYS A 70 3.28 11.24 3.07
N ILE A 71 3.30 10.65 4.26
CA ILE A 71 4.49 10.66 5.14
C ILE A 71 5.70 10.09 4.41
N LEU A 72 5.52 8.94 3.74
CA LEU A 72 6.60 8.31 2.98
C LEU A 72 7.09 9.20 1.82
N LEU A 73 6.16 9.79 1.07
CA LEU A 73 6.50 10.62 -0.09
C LEU A 73 7.17 11.94 0.31
N ASP A 74 6.66 12.60 1.36
CA ASP A 74 7.24 13.83 1.88
C ASP A 74 8.62 13.57 2.49
N HIS A 75 8.81 12.44 3.18
CA HIS A 75 10.13 12.07 3.66
C HIS A 75 11.13 11.86 2.52
N ALA A 76 10.71 11.24 1.40
CA ALA A 76 11.58 11.14 0.22
C ALA A 76 11.99 12.52 -0.31
N ARG A 77 11.07 13.50 -0.34
CA ARG A 77 11.39 14.89 -0.72
C ARG A 77 12.43 15.52 0.19
N GLU A 78 12.26 15.35 1.49
CA GLU A 78 13.19 15.89 2.49
C GLU A 78 14.61 15.32 2.35
N LEU A 79 14.72 14.08 1.87
CA LEU A 79 16.00 13.45 1.52
C LEU A 79 16.55 13.88 0.15
N GLY A 80 15.89 14.82 -0.53
CA GLY A 80 16.34 15.39 -1.80
C GLY A 80 15.79 14.72 -3.06
N VAL A 81 14.80 13.82 -2.94
CA VAL A 81 14.14 13.24 -4.11
C VAL A 81 13.24 14.29 -4.76
N GLU A 82 13.42 14.51 -6.06
CA GLU A 82 12.49 15.32 -6.85
C GLU A 82 11.17 14.57 -7.03
N VAL A 83 10.09 15.11 -6.46
CA VAL A 83 8.76 14.51 -6.52
C VAL A 83 7.79 15.44 -7.23
N LEU A 84 7.39 15.03 -8.43
CA LEU A 84 6.39 15.69 -9.25
C LEU A 84 5.04 15.01 -9.02
N GLU A 85 4.16 15.67 -8.26
CA GLU A 85 2.79 15.22 -8.12
C GLU A 85 1.94 15.67 -9.30
N GLU A 86 0.74 15.10 -9.42
CA GLU A 86 -0.19 15.44 -10.52
C GLU A 86 0.44 15.27 -11.90
N THR A 87 1.49 14.44 -12.01
CA THR A 87 2.26 14.21 -13.23
C THR A 87 2.15 12.73 -13.61
N GLY A 88 1.33 12.41 -14.61
CA GLY A 88 1.09 11.06 -15.06
C GLY A 88 2.08 10.63 -16.13
N VAL A 89 2.74 9.48 -15.94
CA VAL A 89 3.53 8.81 -16.98
C VAL A 89 2.62 7.90 -17.80
N SER A 90 2.57 8.12 -19.11
CA SER A 90 1.71 7.37 -20.03
C SER A 90 2.48 6.35 -20.88
N GLU A 91 3.74 6.65 -21.21
CA GLU A 91 4.56 5.87 -22.14
C GLU A 91 6.03 5.88 -21.71
N ILE A 92 6.70 4.75 -21.89
CA ILE A 92 8.16 4.60 -21.73
C ILE A 92 8.78 4.34 -23.11
N GLU A 93 9.73 5.18 -23.49
CA GLU A 93 10.47 5.06 -24.75
C GLU A 93 11.66 4.11 -24.59
N PHE A 94 11.90 3.30 -25.62
CA PHE A 94 13.00 2.33 -25.66
C PHE A 94 13.93 2.58 -26.85
N ALA A 95 15.22 2.40 -26.63
CA ALA A 95 16.24 2.39 -27.69
C ALA A 95 17.07 1.11 -27.55
N GLY A 96 17.10 0.28 -28.60
CA GLY A 96 17.83 -1.00 -28.57
C GLY A 96 17.37 -1.94 -27.44
N GLY A 97 16.09 -1.88 -27.05
CA GLY A 97 15.54 -2.67 -25.94
C GLY A 97 15.80 -2.11 -24.53
N ARG A 98 16.57 -1.02 -24.39
CA ARG A 98 16.78 -0.32 -23.11
C ARG A 98 15.76 0.82 -22.95
N PRO A 99 15.11 0.98 -21.79
CA PRO A 99 14.27 2.15 -21.54
C PRO A 99 15.15 3.39 -21.38
N VAL A 100 14.79 4.50 -22.04
CA VAL A 100 15.63 5.72 -22.11
C VAL A 100 14.91 7.01 -21.74
N ALA A 101 13.58 7.02 -21.83
CA ALA A 101 12.78 8.20 -21.49
C ALA A 101 11.33 7.84 -21.16
N ALA A 102 10.62 8.78 -20.55
CA ALA A 102 9.19 8.72 -20.32
C ALA A 102 8.50 9.96 -20.87
N ARG A 103 7.29 9.79 -21.39
CA ARG A 103 6.36 10.89 -21.65
C ARG A 103 5.48 11.10 -20.43
N TRP A 104 5.36 12.35 -20.02
CA TRP A 104 4.53 12.74 -18.89
C TRP A 104 3.52 13.81 -19.31
N GLN A 105 2.41 13.86 -18.58
CA GLN A 105 1.37 14.86 -18.72
C GLN A 105 0.86 15.30 -17.33
N ASP A 106 0.63 16.58 -17.15
CA ASP A 106 0.00 17.13 -15.97
C ASP A 106 -1.49 16.70 -15.91
N ALA A 107 -1.96 16.37 -14.72
CA ALA A 107 -3.30 15.84 -14.50
C ALA A 107 -4.40 16.92 -14.54
N LYS A 108 -4.03 18.20 -14.44
CA LYS A 108 -4.94 19.35 -14.44
C LYS A 108 -4.85 20.18 -15.71
N ASP A 109 -3.72 20.11 -16.42
CA ASP A 109 -3.50 20.83 -17.68
C ASP A 109 -3.02 19.89 -18.78
N GLU A 110 -3.90 19.57 -19.73
CA GLU A 110 -3.56 18.70 -20.85
C GLU A 110 -2.45 19.26 -21.76
N ALA A 111 -2.26 20.58 -21.79
CA ALA A 111 -1.22 21.23 -22.57
C ALA A 111 0.17 21.09 -21.91
N ALA A 112 0.21 20.97 -20.58
CA ALA A 112 1.43 20.74 -19.82
C ALA A 112 1.85 19.28 -19.91
N LYS A 113 2.69 18.97 -20.90
CA LYS A 113 3.25 17.64 -21.14
C LYS A 113 4.69 17.73 -21.59
N GLY A 114 5.44 16.67 -21.39
CA GLY A 114 6.86 16.67 -21.71
C GLY A 114 7.48 15.29 -21.83
N ARG A 115 8.80 15.31 -21.90
CA ARG A 115 9.66 14.14 -22.01
C ARG A 115 10.78 14.26 -20.99
N ILE A 116 11.03 13.19 -20.24
CA ILE A 116 12.13 13.10 -19.29
C ILE A 116 13.00 11.89 -19.64
N THR A 117 14.33 12.08 -19.67
CA THR A 117 15.30 11.00 -19.94
C THR A 117 15.86 10.43 -18.65
N PHE A 118 16.26 9.16 -18.67
CA PHE A 118 16.84 8.48 -17.51
C PHE A 118 17.72 7.29 -17.93
N ASP A 119 18.53 6.81 -16.99
CA ASP A 119 19.33 5.60 -17.16
C ASP A 119 18.60 4.35 -16.70
N TYR A 120 17.80 4.49 -15.62
CA TYR A 120 17.04 3.41 -15.00
C TYR A 120 15.61 3.84 -14.74
N VAL A 121 14.69 2.89 -14.79
CA VAL A 121 13.28 3.09 -14.48
C VAL A 121 12.80 2.00 -13.53
N ILE A 122 12.06 2.42 -12.50
CA ILE A 122 11.35 1.53 -11.58
C ILE A 122 9.86 1.82 -11.76
N ASP A 123 9.10 0.81 -12.21
CA ASP A 123 7.64 0.93 -12.32
C ASP A 123 6.97 0.64 -10.96
N ALA A 124 6.66 1.71 -10.23
CA ALA A 124 5.89 1.68 -8.99
C ALA A 124 4.41 2.10 -9.18
N SER A 125 3.85 2.01 -10.40
CA SER A 125 2.49 2.45 -10.72
C SER A 125 1.37 1.53 -10.19
N GLY A 126 1.72 0.51 -9.41
CA GLY A 126 0.80 -0.44 -8.80
C GLY A 126 -0.02 -1.20 -9.85
N ARG A 127 -1.33 -1.29 -9.63
CA ARG A 127 -2.25 -2.06 -10.52
C ARG A 127 -2.27 -1.55 -11.96
N ASN A 128 -1.90 -0.30 -12.21
CA ASN A 128 -1.89 0.27 -13.56
C ASN A 128 -0.81 -0.37 -14.44
N GLY A 129 0.34 -0.72 -13.84
CA GLY A 129 1.44 -1.45 -14.48
C GLY A 129 1.87 -0.86 -15.82
N VAL A 130 2.42 0.35 -15.82
CA VAL A 130 2.89 1.05 -17.03
C VAL A 130 3.82 0.17 -17.88
N LEU A 131 4.77 -0.52 -17.25
CA LEU A 131 5.64 -1.46 -17.94
C LEU A 131 5.01 -2.84 -18.08
N ALA A 132 4.68 -3.48 -16.95
CA ALA A 132 4.29 -4.90 -16.97
C ALA A 132 2.98 -5.17 -17.72
N ALA A 133 1.98 -4.29 -17.61
CA ALA A 133 0.68 -4.50 -18.26
C ALA A 133 0.61 -3.84 -19.64
N ARG A 134 1.10 -2.60 -19.79
CA ARG A 134 0.92 -1.84 -21.04
C ARG A 134 2.06 -2.06 -22.04
N GLN A 135 3.31 -2.05 -21.58
CA GLN A 135 4.46 -2.15 -22.48
C GLN A 135 4.78 -3.61 -22.86
N PHE A 136 4.89 -4.48 -21.87
CA PHE A 136 5.37 -5.85 -22.08
C PHE A 136 4.26 -6.89 -22.15
N ASN A 137 3.03 -6.52 -21.77
CA ASN A 137 1.89 -7.44 -21.65
C ASN A 137 2.26 -8.74 -20.90
N SER A 138 3.05 -8.61 -19.84
CA SER A 138 3.65 -9.73 -19.09
C SER A 138 2.86 -10.11 -17.84
N ARG A 139 1.78 -9.38 -17.53
CA ARG A 139 0.89 -9.68 -16.40
C ARG A 139 0.17 -11.02 -16.63
N LYS A 140 0.34 -11.94 -15.68
CA LYS A 140 -0.38 -13.21 -15.64
C LYS A 140 -1.27 -13.26 -14.41
N PHE A 141 -2.55 -13.55 -14.60
CA PHE A 141 -3.49 -13.73 -13.49
C PHE A 141 -3.44 -15.16 -12.99
N HIS A 142 -3.53 -15.33 -11.67
CA HIS A 142 -3.68 -16.64 -11.07
C HIS A 142 -5.10 -17.17 -11.32
N ASP A 143 -5.24 -18.46 -11.63
CA ASP A 143 -6.54 -19.01 -11.99
C ASP A 143 -7.53 -19.10 -10.84
N ILE A 144 -7.02 -19.31 -9.63
CA ILE A 144 -7.82 -19.45 -8.40
C ILE A 144 -8.13 -18.09 -7.76
N PHE A 145 -7.17 -17.16 -7.68
CA PHE A 145 -7.31 -15.92 -6.91
C PHE A 145 -7.90 -14.78 -7.74
N LYS A 146 -9.07 -15.02 -8.35
CA LYS A 146 -9.84 -14.04 -9.12
C LYS A 146 -10.91 -13.37 -8.24
N ASN A 147 -10.47 -12.89 -7.08
CA ASN A 147 -11.35 -12.32 -6.06
C ASN A 147 -11.82 -10.90 -6.44
N MET A 148 -13.05 -10.57 -6.10
CA MET A 148 -13.56 -9.20 -6.12
C MET A 148 -13.74 -8.69 -4.69
N ALA A 149 -13.42 -7.42 -4.48
CA ALA A 149 -13.55 -6.75 -3.19
C ALA A 149 -14.57 -5.63 -3.28
N ALA A 150 -15.48 -5.57 -2.32
CA ALA A 150 -16.35 -4.43 -2.06
C ALA A 150 -16.17 -4.04 -0.59
N TRP A 151 -16.07 -2.74 -0.31
CA TRP A 151 -15.76 -2.25 1.02
C TRP A 151 -16.37 -0.87 1.25
N THR A 152 -16.49 -0.48 2.52
CA THR A 152 -16.91 0.86 2.96
C THR A 152 -16.30 1.12 4.34
N TYR A 153 -16.59 2.30 4.91
CA TYR A 153 -16.13 2.72 6.22
C TYR A 153 -17.31 2.94 7.15
N TRP A 154 -17.16 2.48 8.39
CA TRP A 154 -18.15 2.67 9.44
C TRP A 154 -17.58 3.57 10.54
N LYS A 155 -18.45 4.36 11.17
CA LYS A 155 -18.13 5.13 12.37
C LYS A 155 -18.83 4.49 13.57
N ASN A 156 -18.18 4.52 14.72
CA ASN A 156 -18.70 3.95 15.98
C ASN A 156 -19.03 2.45 15.86
N ALA A 157 -18.28 1.72 15.02
CA ALA A 157 -18.35 0.27 14.97
C ALA A 157 -17.83 -0.30 16.30
N LYS A 158 -18.42 -1.41 16.75
CA LYS A 158 -17.91 -2.11 17.93
C LYS A 158 -16.55 -2.75 17.57
N PRO A 159 -15.55 -2.71 18.46
CA PRO A 159 -14.32 -3.47 18.29
C PRO A 159 -14.61 -4.96 18.12
N LEU A 160 -13.61 -5.70 17.65
CA LEU A 160 -13.70 -7.16 17.63
C LEU A 160 -13.99 -7.69 19.04
N PRO A 161 -14.90 -8.68 19.18
CA PRO A 161 -15.27 -9.21 20.48
C PRO A 161 -14.16 -10.07 21.11
N LYS A 162 -13.19 -10.51 20.31
CA LYS A 162 -12.06 -11.38 20.69
C LYS A 162 -10.82 -10.98 19.90
N GLY A 163 -9.67 -11.40 20.43
CA GLY A 163 -8.36 -11.25 19.79
C GLY A 163 -7.50 -10.14 20.37
N PRO A 164 -6.31 -9.94 19.81
CA PRO A 164 -5.37 -8.91 20.25
C PRO A 164 -5.94 -7.50 20.03
N GLU A 165 -5.49 -6.54 20.85
CA GLU A 165 -5.91 -5.15 20.72
C GLU A 165 -5.55 -4.58 19.33
N GLY A 166 -6.49 -3.85 18.70
CA GLY A 166 -6.31 -3.26 17.37
C GLY A 166 -6.12 -4.27 16.24
N ALA A 167 -6.34 -5.57 16.48
CA ALA A 167 -6.21 -6.60 15.48
C ALA A 167 -7.14 -6.38 14.29
N ILE A 168 -6.69 -6.82 13.11
CA ILE A 168 -7.57 -7.08 11.98
C ILE A 168 -8.41 -8.32 12.28
N GLY A 169 -9.71 -8.27 11.98
CA GLY A 169 -10.55 -9.45 11.97
C GLY A 169 -10.59 -10.04 10.57
N VAL A 170 -10.58 -11.36 10.45
CA VAL A 170 -10.71 -12.07 9.18
C VAL A 170 -11.79 -13.11 9.36
N ALA A 171 -12.97 -12.88 8.79
CA ALA A 171 -14.13 -13.75 8.97
C ALA A 171 -14.56 -14.36 7.63
N SER A 172 -14.55 -15.68 7.53
CA SER A 172 -15.07 -16.41 6.37
C SER A 172 -16.58 -16.25 6.23
N MET A 173 -17.07 -16.27 5.00
CA MET A 173 -18.48 -16.21 4.62
C MET A 173 -18.72 -17.23 3.51
N PRO A 174 -19.97 -17.64 3.21
CA PRO A 174 -20.24 -18.66 2.19
C PRO A 174 -19.59 -18.40 0.82
N ASN A 175 -19.44 -17.13 0.44
CA ASN A 175 -18.88 -16.73 -0.86
C ASN A 175 -17.61 -15.86 -0.74
N GLY A 176 -16.88 -15.93 0.38
CA GLY A 176 -15.65 -15.16 0.55
C GLY A 176 -15.27 -14.93 2.01
N TRP A 177 -14.79 -13.73 2.31
CA TRP A 177 -14.38 -13.35 3.66
C TRP A 177 -14.45 -11.82 3.81
N SER A 178 -14.47 -11.34 5.05
CA SER A 178 -14.52 -9.91 5.40
C SER A 178 -13.31 -9.52 6.26
N TRP A 179 -12.94 -8.24 6.21
CA TRP A 179 -11.84 -7.68 6.99
C TRP A 179 -12.25 -6.42 7.77
N PRO A 180 -12.87 -6.52 8.95
CA PRO A 180 -12.95 -5.38 9.84
C PRO A 180 -11.55 -4.95 10.29
N ILE A 181 -11.19 -3.70 9.99
CA ILE A 181 -9.97 -3.03 10.45
C ILE A 181 -10.43 -1.80 11.26
N PRO A 182 -10.01 -1.66 12.54
CA PRO A 182 -10.33 -0.49 13.35
C PRO A 182 -9.58 0.78 12.88
#